data_AF-A0A4R1ZPN9-F1
#
_entry.id   AF-A0A4R1ZPN9-F1
#
_cell.length_a   1.000
_cell.length_b   1.000
_cell.length_c   1.000
_cell.angle_alpha   90.00
_cell.angle_beta   90.00
_cell.angle_gamma   90.00
#
_symmetry.space_group_name_H-M   'P 1'
#
loop_
_entity.id
_entity.type
_entity.pdbx_description
1 polymer ?
#
loop_
_entity_poly.entity_id
_entity_poly.type
_entity_poly.pdbx_seq_one_letter_code
_entity_poly.pdbx_strand_id
1 'polypeptide(L)' 'MKRAGQPYEVAPAYVYLASEDSSYVSGQFFHVNGGVIINS' A
#
# COMPACT_ATOMS: atom_id res chain seq x y z
N MET A 1 -4.13 11.42 -6.60
CA MET A 1 -2.95 12.29 -6.58
C MET A 1 -2.61 12.60 -8.03
N LYS A 2 -2.42 13.86 -8.43
CA LYS A 2 -2.23 14.24 -9.84
C LYS A 2 -0.78 14.01 -10.34
N ARG A 3 -0.12 12.95 -9.87
CA ARG A 3 1.26 12.59 -10.23
C ARG A 3 1.53 11.10 -10.02
N ALA A 4 2.62 10.61 -10.60
CA ALA A 4 3.13 9.27 -10.31
C ALA A 4 3.59 9.14 -8.85
N GLY A 5 3.40 7.95 -8.27
CA GLY A 5 3.92 7.61 -6.96
C GLY A 5 5.44 7.53 -6.96
N GLN A 6 6.05 7.83 -5.82
CA GLN A 6 7.49 7.72 -5.60
C GLN A 6 7.80 6.44 -4.81
N PRO A 7 9.01 5.87 -4.95
CA PRO A 7 9.37 4.62 -4.26
C PRO A 7 9.16 4.66 -2.74
N TYR A 8 9.48 5.80 -2.11
CA TYR A 8 9.32 5.98 -0.66
C TYR A 8 7.86 6.01 -0.20
N GLU A 9 6.90 6.18 -1.12
CA GLU A 9 5.47 6.18 -0.79
C GLU A 9 4.91 4.75 -0.72
N VAL A 10 5.53 3.80 -1.43
CA VAL A 10 5.20 2.37 -1.38
C VAL A 10 5.93 1.65 -0.25
N ALA A 11 7.17 2.06 0.06
CA ALA A 11 8.00 1.39 1.05
C ALA A 11 7.33 1.19 2.44
N PRO A 12 6.57 2.16 3.01
CA PRO A 12 5.91 1.97 4.30
C PRO A 12 4.86 0.86 4.30
N ALA A 13 4.17 0.63 3.18
CA ALA A 13 3.20 -0.47 3.08
C ALA A 13 3.91 -1.83 3.17
N TYR A 14 5.08 -1.96 2.53
CA TYR A 14 5.92 -3.15 2.64
C TYR A 14 6.45 -3.34 4.07
N VAL A 15 6.96 -2.26 4.69
CA VAL A 15 7.47 -2.32 6.07
C VAL A 15 6.35 -2.69 7.05
N TYR A 16 5.15 -2.14 6.89
CA TYR A 16 4.00 -2.51 7.71
C TYR A 16 3.69 -4.01 7.60
N LEU A 17 3.60 -4.55 6.37
CA LEU A 17 3.30 -5.98 6.15
C LEU A 17 4.41 -6.92 6.66
N ALA A 18 5.63 -6.40 6.82
CA ALA A 18 6.76 -7.14 7.41
C ALA A 18 6.87 -6.95 8.94
N SER A 19 6.07 -6.04 9.52
CA SER A 19 6.09 -5.72 10.95
C SER A 19 5.28 -6.73 11.78
N GLU A 20 5.59 -6.83 13.07
CA GLU A 20 4.74 -7.55 14.04
C GLU A 20 3.36 -6.89 14.19
N ASP A 21 3.25 -5.60 13.88
CA ASP A 21 1.99 -4.86 13.90
C ASP A 21 0.95 -5.40 12.90
N SER A 22 1.40 -6.11 11.86
CA SER A 22 0.53 -6.76 10.88
C SER A 22 0.34 -8.26 11.14
N SER A 23 0.65 -8.75 12.34
CA SER A 23 0.58 -10.18 12.69
C SER A 23 -0.78 -10.85 12.46
N TYR A 24 -1.87 -10.06 12.41
CA TYR A 24 -3.22 -10.55 12.12
C TYR A 24 -3.77 -10.07 10.76
N VAL A 25 -2.93 -9.50 9.90
CA VAL A 25 -3.32 -9.03 8.56
C VAL A 25 -2.76 -9.97 7.51
N SER A 26 -3.65 -10.72 6.86
CA SER A 26 -3.29 -11.67 5.81
C SER A 26 -4.34 -11.69 4.69
N GLY A 27 -3.92 -12.09 3.49
CA GLY A 27 -4.77 -12.18 2.30
C GLY A 27 -5.29 -10.84 1.75
N GLN A 28 -4.73 -9.71 2.20
CA GLN A 28 -5.17 -8.38 1.81
C GLN A 28 -4.37 -7.82 0.62
N PHE A 29 -5.02 -7.01 -0.20
CA PHE A 29 -4.39 -6.20 -1.24
C PHE A 29 -4.34 -4.73 -0.82
N PHE A 30 -3.14 -4.15 -0.77
CA PHE A 30 -2.94 -2.75 -0.40
C PHE A 30 -2.69 -1.92 -1.65
N HIS A 31 -3.66 -1.10 -2.04
CA HIS A 31 -3.53 -0.21 -3.20
C HIS A 31 -2.87 1.11 -2.82
N VAL A 32 -1.56 1.22 -3.08
CA VAL A 32 -0.80 2.47 -2.95
C VAL A 32 -0.78 3.20 -4.30
N ASN A 33 -1.94 3.67 -4.75
CA ASN A 33 -2.11 4.24 -6.09
C ASN A 33 -2.54 5.73 -6.10
N GLY A 34 -2.48 6.38 -4.93
CA GLY A 34 -2.87 7.78 -4.80
C GLY A 34 -4.37 8.05 -5.00
N GLY A 35 -5.24 7.05 -4.82
CA GLY A 35 -6.70 7.19 -4.91
C GLY A 35 -7.26 7.04 -6.32
N VAL A 36 -6.53 6.39 -7.23
CA VAL A 36 -7.06 6.03 -8.56
C VAL A 36 -8.04 4.85 -8.40
N ILE A 37 -9.26 5.00 -8.92
CA ILE A 37 -10.25 3.92 -8.91
C ILE A 37 -9.90 2.94 -10.02
N ILE A 38 -9.75 1.66 -9.69
CA ILE A 38 -9.32 0.61 -10.64
C ILE A 38 -10.43 -0.39 -11.01
N ASN A 39 -11.59 -0.34 -10.36
CA ASN A 39 -12.78 -1.12 -10.72
C ASN A 39 -13.98 -0.19 -10.96
N SER A 40 -14.72 -0.43 -12.05
CA SER A 40 -15.96 0.26 -12.43
C SER A 40 -17.05 -0.75 -12.69
#